data_AF-A0AAW3F9U5-F1
#
_entry.id   AF-A0AAW3F9U5-F1
#
_cell.length_a   1.000
_cell.length_b   1.000
_cell.length_c   1.000
_cell.angle_alpha   90.00
_cell.angle_beta   90.00
_cell.angle_gamma   90.00
#
_symmetry.space_group_name_H-M   'P 1'
#
loop_
_entity.id
_entity.type
_entity.pdbx_description
1 polymer ?
#
loop_
_entity_poly.entity_id
_entity_poly.type
_entity_poly.pdbx_seq_one_letter_code
_entity_poly.pdbx_strand_id
1 'polypeptide(L)'
;MTAQAQTEFFNFHATGIAYLNRVREVKPRTGRPYLAASLSVLVGPKDNVQYSFVEVIVSGTEAINVVEDLMQDSNDDNTKVLISFRVGDLFANAFKYEHGKRAGELGSNIRSRLIKVFWAKVNSELVYEAPKVDDDAQASEAEPREPEPEARQPERTTRQQDDRRGQRAAPARRQSYGERQSTRRAA
;
A
#
# COMPACT_ATOMS: atom_id res chain seq x y z
N MET A 1 20.53 -4.40 30.21
CA MET A 1 20.07 -3.82 28.93
C MET A 1 18.63 -4.22 28.74
N THR A 2 17.69 -3.30 28.92
CA THR A 2 16.27 -3.55 28.70
C THR A 2 16.00 -3.36 27.20
N ALA A 3 15.70 -4.45 26.49
CA ALA A 3 15.18 -4.38 25.14
C ALA A 3 13.87 -3.59 25.19
N GLN A 4 13.81 -2.44 24.52
CA GLN A 4 12.55 -1.75 24.30
C GLN A 4 11.70 -2.65 23.41
N ALA A 5 10.53 -3.05 23.90
CA ALA A 5 9.56 -3.77 23.09
C ALA A 5 9.23 -2.90 21.88
N GLN A 6 9.58 -3.38 20.69
CA GLN A 6 9.26 -2.70 19.44
C GLN A 6 7.75 -2.82 19.24
N THR A 7 7.03 -1.71 19.36
CA THR A 7 5.60 -1.69 19.07
C THR A 7 5.40 -1.93 17.57
N GLU A 8 4.66 -2.98 17.24
CA GLU A 8 4.31 -3.31 15.86
C GLU A 8 3.04 -2.55 15.45
N PHE A 9 2.98 -2.14 14.18
CA PHE A 9 1.85 -1.44 13.60
C PHE A 9 1.47 -2.06 12.26
N PHE A 10 0.18 -2.09 11.96
CA PHE A 10 -0.30 -2.39 10.61
C PHE A 10 -0.14 -1.16 9.73
N ASN A 11 0.53 -1.34 8.59
CA ASN A 11 0.79 -0.24 7.66
C ASN A 11 -0.11 -0.34 6.43
N PHE A 12 -0.68 0.79 6.01
CA PHE A 12 -1.29 0.93 4.68
C PHE A 12 -0.48 1.91 3.85
N HIS A 13 0.33 1.38 2.94
CA HIS A 13 1.23 2.16 2.09
C HIS A 13 0.86 2.07 0.61
N ALA A 14 1.14 3.15 -0.11
CA ALA A 14 1.18 3.17 -1.57
C ALA A 14 2.51 3.79 -2.02
N THR A 15 3.02 3.31 -3.15
CA THR A 15 4.22 3.87 -3.80
C THR A 15 3.87 4.30 -5.21
N GLY A 16 4.62 5.24 -5.76
CA GLY A 16 4.38 5.73 -7.10
C GLY A 16 5.37 6.79 -7.55
N ILE A 17 5.03 7.42 -8.68
CA ILE A 17 5.74 8.56 -9.25
C ILE A 17 4.74 9.71 -9.33
N ALA A 18 5.13 10.90 -8.92
CA ALA A 18 4.29 12.09 -8.96
C ALA A 18 5.10 13.34 -9.28
N TYR A 19 4.43 14.35 -9.84
CA TYR A 19 4.94 15.71 -9.74
C TYR A 19 4.68 16.24 -8.32
N LEU A 20 5.71 16.83 -7.71
CA LEU A 20 5.65 17.50 -6.42
C LEU A 20 5.30 18.98 -6.64
N ASN A 21 4.18 19.42 -6.07
CA ASN A 21 3.67 20.78 -6.28
C ASN A 21 3.25 21.42 -4.96
N ARG A 22 3.15 22.75 -4.94
CA ARG A 22 2.52 23.53 -3.84
C ARG A 22 3.10 23.21 -2.46
N VAL A 23 4.42 23.02 -2.41
CA VAL A 23 5.15 22.73 -1.19
C VAL A 23 5.11 23.97 -0.30
N ARG A 24 4.69 23.83 0.95
CA ARG A 24 4.53 24.95 1.88
C ARG A 24 4.72 24.52 3.31
N GLU A 25 5.26 25.42 4.13
CA GLU A 25 5.16 25.32 5.58
C GLU A 25 3.76 25.76 6.02
N VAL A 26 3.09 24.91 6.79
CA VAL A 26 1.80 25.20 7.42
C VAL A 26 2.03 25.44 8.90
N LYS A 27 1.61 26.62 9.39
CA LYS A 27 1.68 27.00 10.81
C LYS A 27 0.28 26.95 11.43
N PRO A 28 -0.12 25.81 12.04
CA PRO A 28 -1.44 25.70 12.64
C PRO A 28 -1.55 26.58 13.90
N ARG A 29 -2.78 26.96 14.27
CA ARG A 29 -3.06 27.70 15.52
C ARG A 29 -2.61 26.93 16.77
N THR A 30 -2.59 25.60 16.69
CA THR A 30 -2.17 24.69 17.75
C THR A 30 -1.38 23.55 17.13
N GLY A 31 -0.28 23.16 17.77
CA GLY A 31 0.64 22.14 17.25
C GLY A 31 1.90 22.74 16.63
N ARG A 32 2.78 21.87 16.13
CA ARG A 32 4.03 22.28 15.48
C ARG A 32 3.79 22.61 14.00
N PRO A 33 4.55 23.55 13.42
CA PRO A 33 4.58 23.72 11.98
C PRO A 33 4.96 22.42 11.27
N TYR A 34 4.45 22.22 10.06
CA TYR A 34 4.73 21.06 9.23
C TYR A 34 4.74 21.41 7.75
N LEU A 35 5.45 20.62 6.94
CA LEU A 35 5.41 20.75 5.49
C LEU A 35 4.19 20.03 4.92
N ALA A 36 3.54 20.67 3.96
CA ALA A 36 2.46 20.11 3.17
C ALA A 36 2.74 20.28 1.68
N ALA A 37 2.28 19.34 0.86
CA ALA A 37 2.45 19.37 -0.58
C ALA A 37 1.26 18.74 -1.31
N SER A 38 1.15 19.00 -2.60
CA SER A 38 0.18 18.39 -3.50
C SER A 38 0.92 17.49 -4.51
N LEU A 39 0.57 16.21 -4.54
CA LEU A 39 1.13 15.25 -5.49
C LEU A 39 0.18 15.07 -6.67
N SER A 40 0.71 15.26 -7.88
CA SER A 40 0.04 14.87 -9.12
C SER A 40 0.58 13.50 -9.54
N VAL A 41 -0.03 12.44 -9.03
CA VAL A 41 0.42 11.04 -9.18
C VAL A 41 0.13 10.55 -10.59
N LEU A 42 1.15 10.00 -11.25
CA LEU A 42 1.05 9.45 -12.60
C LEU A 42 0.36 8.08 -12.55
N VAL A 43 -0.69 7.91 -13.35
CA VAL A 43 -1.50 6.69 -13.42
C VAL A 43 -1.74 6.33 -14.89
N GLY A 44 -1.77 5.03 -15.19
CA GLY A 44 -2.06 4.52 -16.53
C GLY A 44 -0.83 4.34 -17.43
N PRO A 45 -1.04 4.14 -18.74
CA PRO A 45 0.03 3.88 -19.70
C PRO A 45 0.99 5.07 -19.83
N LYS A 46 2.27 4.81 -20.11
CA LYS A 46 3.32 5.84 -20.27
C LYS A 46 3.03 6.82 -21.40
N ASP A 47 2.38 6.36 -22.46
CA ASP A 47 1.96 7.13 -23.63
C ASP A 47 0.59 7.80 -23.47
N ASN A 48 -0.14 7.50 -22.39
CA ASN A 48 -1.44 8.11 -22.08
C ASN A 48 -1.61 8.31 -20.55
N VAL A 49 -0.70 9.11 -19.98
CA VAL A 49 -0.65 9.37 -18.53
C VAL A 49 -1.89 10.13 -18.08
N GLN A 50 -2.52 9.62 -17.02
CA GLN A 50 -3.55 10.27 -16.23
C GLN A 50 -2.99 10.74 -14.89
N TYR A 51 -3.67 11.69 -14.24
CA TYR A 51 -3.25 12.21 -12.95
C TYR A 51 -4.29 11.95 -11.87
N SER A 52 -3.82 11.42 -10.74
CA SER A 52 -4.58 11.36 -9.49
C SER A 52 -3.96 12.32 -8.48
N PHE A 53 -4.79 13.08 -7.77
CA PHE A 53 -4.31 14.14 -6.89
C PHE A 53 -4.37 13.71 -5.42
N VAL A 54 -3.25 13.86 -4.72
CA VAL A 54 -3.13 13.52 -3.29
C VAL A 54 -2.52 14.71 -2.55
N GLU A 55 -3.21 15.16 -1.49
CA GLU A 55 -2.64 16.14 -0.56
C GLU A 55 -1.87 15.41 0.53
N VAL A 56 -0.63 15.81 0.78
CA VAL A 56 0.24 15.14 1.75
C VAL A 56 0.71 16.07 2.84
N ILE A 57 0.80 15.54 4.06
CA ILE A 57 1.68 16.07 5.11
C ILE A 57 3.00 15.33 5.00
N VAL A 58 4.12 16.06 4.94
CA VAL A 58 5.46 15.45 4.90
C VAL A 58 5.87 15.10 6.33
N SER A 59 6.14 13.82 6.56
CA SER A 59 6.29 13.29 7.92
C SER A 59 7.53 12.43 8.13
N GLY A 60 8.05 11.80 7.08
CA GLY A 60 9.32 11.08 7.16
C GLY A 60 10.48 12.06 7.32
N THR A 61 11.39 11.81 8.27
CA THR A 61 12.51 12.70 8.57
C THR A 61 13.33 13.06 7.34
N GLU A 62 13.74 12.06 6.55
CA GLU A 62 14.49 12.30 5.32
C GLU A 62 13.62 12.96 4.23
N ALA A 63 12.35 12.58 4.15
CA ALA A 63 11.42 13.19 3.20
C ALA A 63 11.20 14.68 3.49
N ILE A 64 11.22 15.10 4.76
CA ILE A 64 11.12 16.51 5.16
C ILE A 64 12.30 17.29 4.57
N ASN A 65 13.54 16.84 4.79
CA ASN A 65 14.75 17.52 4.30
C ASN A 65 14.70 17.68 2.77
N VAL A 66 14.45 16.59 2.05
CA VAL A 66 14.42 16.60 0.58
C VAL A 66 13.31 17.51 0.04
N VAL A 67 12.12 17.48 0.65
CA VAL A 67 11.01 18.33 0.20
C VAL A 67 11.24 19.80 0.54
N GLU A 68 11.93 20.10 1.64
CA GLU A 68 12.36 21.46 1.98
C GLU A 68 13.33 22.00 0.95
N ASP A 69 14.36 21.22 0.58
CA ASP A 69 15.34 21.60 -0.46
C ASP A 69 14.67 21.83 -1.83
N LEU A 70 13.65 21.03 -2.16
CA LEU A 70 12.89 21.15 -3.42
C LEU A 70 11.77 22.20 -3.38
N MET A 71 11.57 22.91 -2.26
CA MET A 71 10.41 23.78 -2.08
C MET A 71 10.37 24.92 -3.10
N GLN A 72 11.50 25.55 -3.39
CA GLN A 72 11.56 26.65 -4.34
C GLN A 72 11.19 26.16 -5.76
N ASP A 73 11.85 25.09 -6.21
CA ASP A 73 11.62 24.49 -7.53
C ASP A 73 10.19 23.97 -7.70
N SER A 74 9.61 23.40 -6.64
CA SER A 74 8.24 22.85 -6.65
C SER A 74 7.14 23.92 -6.69
N ASN A 75 7.50 25.19 -6.49
CA ASN A 75 6.61 26.34 -6.52
C ASN A 75 6.88 27.30 -7.68
N ASP A 76 7.89 27.03 -8.51
CA ASP A 76 8.13 27.75 -9.76
C ASP A 76 7.33 27.10 -10.90
N ASP A 77 6.44 27.87 -11.52
CA ASP A 77 5.59 27.41 -12.62
C ASP A 77 6.38 26.94 -13.86
N ASN A 78 7.65 27.32 -13.98
CA ASN A 78 8.53 26.92 -15.08
C ASN A 78 9.37 25.67 -14.78
N THR A 79 9.30 25.16 -13.56
CA THR A 79 10.14 24.06 -13.09
C THR A 79 9.31 22.82 -12.81
N LYS A 80 9.78 21.66 -13.30
CA LYS A 80 9.09 20.38 -13.10
C LYS A 80 9.86 19.52 -12.11
N VAL A 81 9.29 19.34 -10.92
CA VAL A 81 9.83 18.44 -9.89
C VAL A 81 9.08 17.12 -9.94
N LEU A 82 9.76 16.05 -10.32
CA LEU A 82 9.22 14.68 -10.39
C LEU A 82 9.87 13.83 -9.30
N ILE A 83 9.08 13.13 -8.50
CA ILE A 83 9.57 12.28 -7.42
C ILE A 83 9.04 10.86 -7.54
N SER A 84 9.83 9.87 -7.10
CA SER A 84 9.29 8.58 -6.68
C SER A 84 9.16 8.57 -5.16
N PHE A 85 8.05 8.05 -4.66
CA PHE A 85 7.67 8.25 -3.26
C PHE A 85 6.96 7.05 -2.66
N ARG A 86 6.89 7.03 -1.32
CA ARG A 86 6.00 6.20 -0.51
C ARG A 86 5.14 7.10 0.36
N VAL A 87 3.83 6.91 0.27
CA VAL A 87 2.85 7.50 1.20
C VAL A 87 2.25 6.42 2.09
N GLY A 88 1.76 6.83 3.25
CA GLY A 88 0.95 5.99 4.12
C GLY A 88 -0.27 6.71 4.67
N ASP A 89 -1.11 5.95 5.36
CA ASP A 89 -2.36 6.44 5.96
C ASP A 89 -3.24 7.16 4.93
N LEU A 90 -3.50 6.54 3.77
CA LEU A 90 -4.35 7.16 2.76
C LEU A 90 -5.82 7.13 3.21
N PHE A 91 -6.48 8.28 3.17
CA PHE A 91 -7.90 8.38 3.43
C PHE A 91 -8.57 9.42 2.53
N ALA A 92 -9.84 9.18 2.20
CA ALA A 92 -10.68 10.15 1.52
C ALA A 92 -11.26 11.14 2.54
N ASN A 93 -11.15 12.43 2.24
CA ASN A 93 -11.73 13.51 3.01
C ASN A 93 -12.81 14.20 2.18
N ALA A 94 -14.05 14.17 2.65
CA ALA A 94 -15.13 14.92 2.03
C ALA A 94 -15.06 16.38 2.46
N PHE A 95 -15.40 17.29 1.55
CA PHE A 95 -15.52 18.71 1.84
C PHE A 95 -16.66 19.31 1.03
N LYS A 96 -17.17 20.46 1.46
CA LYS A 96 -18.18 21.21 0.72
C LYS A 96 -17.49 22.35 -0.02
N TYR A 97 -17.82 22.55 -1.29
CA TYR A 97 -17.38 23.74 -2.00
C TYR A 97 -18.16 24.95 -1.46
N GLU A 98 -17.47 25.92 -0.87
CA GLU A 98 -18.09 27.14 -0.33
C GLU A 98 -18.30 28.21 -1.40
N HIS A 99 -17.49 28.20 -2.45
CA HIS A 99 -17.46 29.23 -3.49
C HIS A 99 -17.30 28.65 -4.90
N GLY A 100 -17.59 29.48 -5.91
CA GLY A 100 -17.45 29.13 -7.33
C GLY A 100 -18.67 28.42 -7.91
N LYS A 101 -18.53 27.92 -9.16
CA LYS A 101 -19.64 27.32 -9.92
C LYS A 101 -20.25 26.07 -9.26
N ARG A 102 -19.46 25.39 -8.42
CA ARG A 102 -19.84 24.16 -7.71
C ARG A 102 -20.20 24.41 -6.25
N ALA A 103 -20.39 25.67 -5.85
CA ALA A 103 -20.73 26.01 -4.47
C ALA A 103 -21.98 25.23 -4.00
N GLY A 104 -21.91 24.65 -2.82
CA GLY A 104 -22.97 23.79 -2.28
C GLY A 104 -22.75 22.29 -2.49
N GLU A 105 -21.96 21.89 -3.49
CA GLU A 105 -21.68 20.48 -3.79
C GLU A 105 -20.67 19.86 -2.81
N LEU A 106 -20.76 18.55 -2.62
CA LEU A 106 -19.73 17.77 -1.94
C LEU A 106 -18.61 17.41 -2.92
N GLY A 107 -17.38 17.77 -2.56
CA GLY A 107 -16.16 17.26 -3.14
C GLY A 107 -15.52 16.21 -2.24
N SER A 108 -14.56 15.47 -2.80
CA SER A 108 -13.66 14.62 -2.03
C SER A 108 -12.22 14.88 -2.45
N ASN A 109 -11.31 14.78 -1.49
CA ASN A 109 -9.88 14.85 -1.72
C ASN A 109 -9.19 13.69 -1.00
N ILE A 110 -8.18 13.09 -1.60
CA ILE A 110 -7.35 12.11 -0.90
C ILE A 110 -6.31 12.86 -0.07
N ARG A 111 -6.17 12.45 1.19
CA ARG A 111 -5.08 12.89 2.07
C ARG A 111 -4.24 11.70 2.47
N SER A 112 -2.94 11.95 2.66
CA SER A 112 -2.02 10.95 3.17
C SER A 112 -0.81 11.59 3.85
N ARG A 113 0.11 10.75 4.29
CA ARG A 113 1.42 11.15 4.80
C ARG A 113 2.50 10.79 3.80
N LEU A 114 3.35 11.73 3.42
CA LEU A 114 4.56 11.43 2.66
C LEU A 114 5.62 10.92 3.64
N ILE A 115 5.98 9.66 3.47
CA ILE A 115 6.86 8.92 4.39
C ILE A 115 8.28 8.85 3.81
N LYS A 116 8.41 8.66 2.49
CA LYS A 116 9.72 8.51 1.84
C LYS A 116 9.70 9.12 0.45
N VAL A 117 10.82 9.76 0.09
CA VAL A 117 11.18 10.08 -1.30
C VAL A 117 12.32 9.14 -1.66
N PHE A 118 12.14 8.34 -2.71
CA PHE A 118 13.16 7.40 -3.19
C PHE A 118 14.15 8.08 -4.12
N TRP A 119 13.67 8.98 -4.98
CA TRP A 119 14.49 9.85 -5.80
C TRP A 119 13.68 11.08 -6.21
N ALA A 120 14.37 12.15 -6.58
CA ALA A 120 13.78 13.36 -7.13
C ALA A 120 14.54 13.84 -8.37
N LYS A 121 13.79 14.33 -9.34
CA LYS A 121 14.30 14.95 -10.57
C LYS A 121 13.74 16.34 -10.74
N VAL A 122 14.60 17.29 -11.07
CA VAL A 122 14.22 18.67 -11.44
C VAL A 122 14.52 18.83 -12.92
N ASN A 123 13.49 19.17 -13.72
CA ASN A 123 13.62 19.30 -15.18
C ASN A 123 14.30 18.10 -15.86
N SER A 124 14.02 16.89 -15.35
CA SER A 124 14.57 15.58 -15.78
C SER A 124 15.98 15.25 -15.29
N GLU A 125 16.69 16.17 -14.64
CA GLU A 125 17.98 15.91 -14.00
C GLU A 125 17.78 15.30 -12.61
N LEU A 126 18.52 14.23 -12.29
CA LEU A 126 18.46 13.58 -10.98
C LEU A 126 19.22 14.43 -9.95
N VAL A 127 18.49 14.96 -8.98
CA VAL A 127 19.06 15.83 -7.93
C VAL A 127 19.15 15.14 -6.57
N TYR A 128 18.38 14.07 -6.38
CA TYR A 128 18.38 13.28 -5.14
C TYR A 128 18.06 11.82 -5.42
N GLU A 129 18.76 10.92 -4.74
CA GLU A 129 18.46 9.49 -4.69
C GLU A 129 18.74 8.97 -3.27
N ALA A 130 17.75 8.30 -2.68
CA ALA A 130 17.85 7.77 -1.34
C ALA A 130 18.83 6.59 -1.29
N PRO A 131 19.57 6.40 -0.18
CA PRO A 131 20.34 5.20 0.05
C PRO A 131 19.45 3.95 -0.02
N LYS A 132 19.94 2.89 -0.68
CA LYS A 132 19.26 1.59 -0.72
C LYS A 132 19.37 0.94 0.66
N VAL A 133 18.37 1.17 1.50
CA VAL A 133 18.17 0.43 2.74
C VAL A 133 17.08 -0.60 2.45
N ASP A 134 17.37 -1.88 2.75
CA ASP A 134 16.42 -2.99 2.57
C ASP A 134 15.23 -2.82 3.53
N ASP A 135 14.24 -2.03 3.11
CA ASP A 135 13.01 -1.75 3.87
C ASP A 135 12.09 -2.99 3.98
N ASP A 136 12.34 -4.06 3.21
CA ASP A 136 11.47 -5.24 3.10
C ASP A 136 11.86 -6.40 4.04
N ALA A 137 12.84 -6.21 4.93
CA ALA A 137 13.26 -7.24 5.90
C ALA A 137 12.22 -7.57 7.00
N GLN A 138 10.99 -7.05 6.92
CA GLN A 138 9.89 -7.35 7.86
C GLN A 138 8.79 -8.24 7.28
N ALA A 139 8.95 -8.81 6.08
CA ALA A 139 7.96 -9.71 5.47
C ALA A 139 8.40 -11.19 5.39
N SER A 140 9.48 -11.60 6.07
CA SER A 140 9.98 -12.99 6.00
C SER A 140 10.27 -13.61 7.38
N GLU A 141 9.22 -13.92 8.13
CA GLU A 141 9.17 -14.97 9.16
C GLU A 141 7.73 -15.50 9.17
N ALA A 142 7.38 -16.77 9.01
CA ALA A 142 8.08 -18.02 8.73
C ALA A 142 7.02 -18.93 8.07
N GLU A 143 7.34 -19.67 7.00
CA GLU A 143 6.53 -20.84 6.65
C GLU A 143 6.61 -21.82 7.82
N PRO A 144 5.49 -22.30 8.40
CA PRO A 144 5.55 -23.38 9.37
C PRO A 144 6.10 -24.62 8.66
N ARG A 145 7.35 -24.98 8.95
CA ARG A 145 7.81 -26.35 8.70
C ARG A 145 6.95 -27.27 9.55
N GLU A 146 6.02 -28.00 8.92
CA GLU A 146 5.36 -29.12 9.56
C GLU A 146 6.44 -30.10 10.06
N PRO A 147 6.41 -30.53 11.34
CA PRO A 147 7.34 -31.53 11.81
C PRO A 147 7.01 -32.88 11.15
N GLU A 148 8.01 -33.42 10.46
CA GLU A 148 8.05 -34.81 9.97
C GLU A 148 7.73 -35.80 11.10
N PRO A 149 6.86 -36.80 10.90
CA PRO A 149 6.51 -37.73 11.96
C PRO A 149 7.68 -38.68 12.25
N GLU A 150 8.17 -38.63 13.49
CA GLU A 150 9.16 -39.56 14.04
C GLU A 150 8.67 -41.02 13.90
N ALA A 151 9.49 -41.83 13.24
CA ALA A 151 9.27 -43.25 13.02
C ALA A 151 9.20 -44.02 14.36
N ARG A 152 8.02 -44.51 14.71
CA ARG A 152 7.84 -45.50 15.79
C ARG A 152 8.51 -46.81 15.38
N GLN A 153 9.54 -47.22 16.12
CA GLN A 153 10.06 -48.58 16.06
C GLN A 153 9.02 -49.56 16.63
N PRO A 154 8.77 -50.73 16.00
CA PRO A 154 7.84 -51.69 16.55
C PRO A 154 8.50 -52.58 17.60
N GLU A 155 7.98 -52.57 18.83
CA GLU A 155 8.19 -53.63 19.79
C GLU A 155 7.51 -54.92 19.30
N ARG A 156 8.26 -56.02 19.33
CA ARG A 156 7.76 -57.37 19.05
C ARG A 156 6.93 -57.85 20.23
N THR A 157 5.66 -58.13 20.02
CA THR A 157 4.97 -59.22 20.71
C THR A 157 4.12 -60.05 19.76
N THR A 158 4.16 -61.33 20.04
CA THR A 158 3.74 -62.48 19.23
C THR A 158 2.23 -62.76 19.25
N ARG A 159 1.77 -63.33 18.12
CA ARG A 159 0.78 -64.43 17.93
C ARG A 159 -0.69 -64.11 17.59
N GLN A 160 -1.13 -64.96 16.64
CA GLN A 160 -2.48 -65.41 16.23
C GLN A 160 -3.23 -64.52 15.23
N GLN A 161 -3.29 -64.93 13.94
CA GLN A 161 -4.28 -65.86 13.34
C GLN A 161 -5.68 -65.24 13.29
N ASP A 162 -6.11 -64.76 12.11
CA ASP A 162 -7.05 -65.49 11.25
C ASP A 162 -7.62 -64.60 10.12
N ASP A 163 -7.42 -65.08 8.90
CA ASP A 163 -8.50 -65.41 7.97
C ASP A 163 -9.59 -64.36 7.58
N ARG A 164 -9.55 -64.02 6.28
CA ARG A 164 -10.68 -63.95 5.30
C ARG A 164 -11.11 -62.58 4.74
N ARG A 165 -11.16 -62.59 3.39
CA ARG A 165 -12.18 -61.99 2.50
C ARG A 165 -12.32 -60.47 2.62
N GLY A 166 -11.80 -59.67 1.69
CA GLY A 166 -12.17 -59.65 0.27
C GLY A 166 -13.36 -58.72 0.05
N GLN A 167 -13.15 -57.61 -0.66
CA GLN A 167 -13.99 -57.12 -1.78
C GLN A 167 -13.72 -55.63 -2.11
N ARG A 168 -13.78 -55.37 -3.43
CA ARG A 168 -13.69 -54.09 -4.14
C ARG A 168 -14.98 -53.26 -4.02
N ALA A 169 -14.87 -51.93 -4.17
CA ALA A 169 -15.70 -51.04 -5.03
C ALA A 169 -15.39 -49.57 -4.65
N ALA A 170 -14.79 -48.74 -5.53
CA ALA A 170 -15.36 -47.89 -6.60
C ALA A 170 -16.01 -46.57 -6.10
N PRO A 171 -15.79 -45.42 -6.79
CA PRO A 171 -16.04 -44.07 -6.24
C PRO A 171 -17.35 -43.43 -6.75
N ALA A 172 -17.87 -42.45 -6.01
CA ALA A 172 -18.98 -41.58 -6.40
C ALA A 172 -18.90 -40.27 -5.59
N ARG A 173 -19.32 -39.08 -6.03
CA ARG A 173 -19.67 -38.45 -7.32
C ARG A 173 -19.85 -36.97 -6.95
N ARG A 174 -19.29 -36.04 -7.75
CA ARG A 174 -19.53 -34.59 -7.62
C ARG A 174 -21.02 -34.27 -7.79
N GLN A 175 -21.58 -33.43 -6.92
CA GLN A 175 -22.87 -32.77 -7.15
C GLN A 175 -22.65 -31.34 -7.64
N SER A 176 -23.24 -31.05 -8.80
CA SER A 176 -23.39 -29.74 -9.43
C SER A 176 -24.47 -28.92 -8.73
N TYR A 177 -24.19 -27.65 -8.46
CA TYR A 177 -25.20 -26.67 -8.06
C TYR A 177 -26.03 -26.24 -9.27
N GLY A 178 -27.35 -26.26 -9.10
CA GLY A 178 -28.35 -26.12 -10.16
C GLY A 178 -28.59 -24.69 -10.65
N GLU A 179 -29.03 -24.66 -11.90
CA GLU A 179 -29.66 -23.55 -12.60
C GLU A 179 -30.92 -23.03 -11.89
N ARG A 180 -31.12 -21.71 -11.95
CA ARG A 180 -32.45 -21.09 -11.98
C ARG A 180 -32.48 -20.04 -13.07
N GLN A 181 -33.00 -20.41 -14.23
CA GLN A 181 -33.64 -19.50 -15.18
C GLN A 181 -35.12 -19.40 -14.84
N SER A 182 -35.67 -18.18 -14.86
CA SER A 182 -37.06 -17.83 -15.26
C SER A 182 -37.41 -16.45 -14.65
N THR A 183 -38.05 -15.47 -15.28
CA THR A 183 -38.59 -15.23 -16.63
C THR A 183 -39.11 -13.78 -16.64
N ARG A 184 -38.91 -13.08 -17.76
CA ARG A 184 -39.78 -12.06 -18.41
C ARG A 184 -40.76 -11.23 -17.56
N ARG A 185 -40.75 -9.90 -17.78
CA ARG A 185 -41.66 -9.24 -18.75
C ARG A 185 -41.33 -7.76 -18.96
N ALA A 186 -41.52 -7.33 -20.21
CA ALA A 186 -41.48 -5.97 -20.69
C ALA A 186 -42.84 -5.28 -20.48
N ALA A 187 -42.80 -3.97 -20.26
CA ALA A 187 -43.64 -2.92 -20.86
C ALA A 187 -42.95 -1.57 -20.62
#